data_AF-A0A7J4CZJ1-F1
#
_entry.id   AF-A0A7J4CZJ1-F1
#
_cell.length_a   1.000
_cell.length_b   1.000
_cell.length_c   1.000
_cell.angle_alpha   90.00
_cell.angle_beta   90.00
_cell.angle_gamma   90.00
#
_symmetry.space_group_name_H-M   'P 1'
#
loop_
_entity.id
_entity.type
_entity.pdbx_description
1 polymer ?
#
loop_
_entity_poly.entity_id
_entity_poly.type
_entity_poly.pdbx_seq_one_letter_code
_entity_poly.pdbx_strand_id
1 'polypeptide(L)'
;MGESRKIGPVSFLLRFVLGFTWLTFWSTLCMTLMVLALPFRTLRIRIGNFCGKMIGPFITRIVGAKLINPDSQKLKNSGPAIYVTNHTSALDIFISMAICPYGGCGVGKKEIVRVPFFGWAYWLSGHLLIDRGNREKAVASMNKLSKFVNDKKLSIWIWPEG
;
A
#
# COMPACT_ATOMS: atom_id res chain seq x y z
N MET A 1 0.59 19.61 24.45
CA MET A 1 1.28 19.57 23.14
C MET A 1 2.74 19.28 23.40
N GLY A 2 3.25 18.12 22.97
CA GLY A 2 4.65 17.76 23.21
C GLY A 2 5.59 18.63 22.37
N GLU A 3 6.68 19.11 22.96
CA GLU A 3 7.73 19.83 22.24
C GLU A 3 8.22 19.00 21.05
N SER A 4 8.20 19.61 19.85
CA SER A 4 8.80 19.01 18.66
C SER A 4 10.31 18.96 18.88
N ARG A 5 10.84 17.77 19.23
CA ARG A 5 12.28 17.55 19.29
C ARG A 5 12.87 17.81 17.90
N LYS A 6 13.64 18.89 17.78
CA LYS A 6 14.36 19.22 16.54
C LYS A 6 15.27 18.04 16.19
N ILE A 7 15.05 17.44 15.02
CA ILE A 7 15.90 16.38 14.50
C ILE A 7 17.17 17.04 13.97
N GLY A 8 18.32 16.72 14.56
CA GLY A 8 19.61 17.23 14.07
C GLY A 8 19.91 16.76 12.64
N PRO A 9 20.70 17.51 11.86
CA PRO A 9 20.95 17.24 10.44
C PRO A 9 21.55 15.85 10.19
N VAL A 10 22.43 15.39 11.09
CA VAL A 10 23.02 14.03 11.03
C VAL A 10 21.94 12.95 11.21
N SER A 11 21.05 13.10 12.20
CA SER A 11 19.96 12.14 12.41
C SER A 11 18.97 12.15 11.25
N PHE A 12 18.68 13.33 10.69
CA PHE A 12 17.84 13.46 9.50
C PHE A 12 18.46 12.72 8.30
N LEU A 13 19.74 12.99 8.00
CA LEU A 13 20.43 12.34 6.89
C LEU A 13 20.48 10.81 7.07
N LEU A 14 20.78 10.34 8.28
CA LEU A 14 20.88 8.92 8.58
C LEU A 14 19.51 8.23 8.40
N ARG A 15 18.42 8.83 8.91
CA ARG A 15 17.05 8.34 8.68
C ARG A 15 16.69 8.34 7.20
N PHE A 16 17.05 9.38 6.47
CA PHE A 16 16.79 9.49 5.04
C PHE A 16 17.50 8.38 4.26
N VAL A 17 18.80 8.19 4.49
CA VAL A 17 19.60 7.15 3.81
C VAL A 17 19.07 5.76 4.16
N LEU A 18 18.82 5.46 5.44
CA LEU A 18 18.26 4.17 5.85
C LEU A 18 16.87 3.92 5.25
N GLY A 19 16.01 4.94 5.26
CA GLY A 19 14.67 4.85 4.68
C GLY A 19 14.69 4.59 3.19
N PHE A 20 15.51 5.36 2.46
CA PHE A 20 15.61 5.25 1.02
C PHE A 20 16.21 3.90 0.60
N THR A 21 17.31 3.47 1.23
CA THR A 21 17.94 2.16 0.98
C THR A 21 16.98 1.01 1.27
N TRP A 22 16.27 1.03 2.40
CA TRP A 22 15.26 0.03 2.74
C TRP A 22 14.11 -0.02 1.72
N LEU A 23 13.60 1.15 1.34
CA LEU A 23 12.53 1.27 0.35
C LEU A 23 12.96 0.72 -1.00
N THR A 24 14.15 1.09 -1.48
CA THR A 24 14.68 0.62 -2.77
C THR A 24 14.93 -0.88 -2.75
N PHE A 25 15.60 -1.41 -1.72
CA PHE A 25 15.85 -2.85 -1.58
C PHE A 25 14.55 -3.66 -1.66
N TRP A 26 13.56 -3.32 -0.82
CA TRP A 26 12.30 -4.05 -0.84
C TRP A 26 11.53 -3.82 -2.13
N SER A 27 11.46 -2.61 -2.66
CA SER A 27 10.74 -2.35 -3.93
C SER A 27 11.31 -3.16 -5.09
N THR A 28 12.64 -3.23 -5.21
CA THR A 28 13.30 -4.04 -6.26
C THR A 28 13.04 -5.54 -6.08
N LEU A 29 13.19 -6.08 -4.86
CA LEU A 29 12.89 -7.48 -4.56
C LEU A 29 11.43 -7.82 -4.91
N CYS A 30 10.50 -6.97 -4.52
CA CYS A 30 9.07 -7.19 -4.76
C CYS A 30 8.73 -7.13 -6.24
N MET A 31 9.32 -6.19 -7.00
CA MET A 31 9.14 -6.15 -8.44
C MET A 31 9.68 -7.42 -9.11
N THR A 32 10.86 -7.89 -8.73
CA THR A 32 11.43 -9.16 -9.25
C THR A 32 10.49 -10.34 -8.97
N LEU A 33 10.01 -10.48 -7.74
CA LEU A 33 9.06 -11.54 -7.38
C LEU A 33 7.73 -11.42 -8.13
N MET A 34 7.22 -10.20 -8.33
CA MET A 34 5.99 -9.96 -9.08
C MET A 34 6.14 -10.26 -10.58
N VAL A 35 7.31 -10.00 -11.17
CA VAL A 35 7.62 -10.36 -12.57
C VAL A 35 7.60 -11.88 -12.73
N LEU A 36 8.21 -12.62 -11.80
CA LEU A 36 8.16 -14.09 -11.81
C LEU A 36 6.72 -14.63 -11.61
N ALA A 37 5.89 -13.90 -10.88
CA ALA A 37 4.50 -14.26 -10.60
C ALA A 37 3.46 -13.63 -11.56
N LEU A 38 3.87 -13.10 -12.73
CA LEU A 38 2.98 -12.38 -13.66
C LEU A 38 1.64 -13.07 -13.94
N PRO A 39 1.59 -14.39 -14.24
CA PRO A 39 0.33 -15.10 -14.51
C PRO A 39 -0.61 -15.14 -13.30
N PHE A 40 -0.09 -15.05 -12.08
CA PHE A 40 -0.82 -15.28 -10.84
C PHE A 40 -1.15 -13.98 -10.13
N ARG A 41 -2.20 -13.28 -10.61
CA ARG A 41 -2.63 -11.98 -10.04
C ARG A 41 -2.80 -12.01 -8.52
N THR A 42 -3.44 -13.05 -7.96
CA THR A 42 -3.66 -13.16 -6.51
C THR A 42 -2.34 -13.30 -5.74
N LEU A 43 -1.36 -14.02 -6.29
CA LEU A 43 -0.03 -14.16 -5.69
C LEU A 43 0.68 -12.81 -5.68
N ARG A 44 0.63 -12.04 -6.78
CA ARG A 44 1.21 -10.70 -6.86
C ARG A 44 0.62 -9.73 -5.84
N ILE A 45 -0.70 -9.79 -5.60
CA ILE A 45 -1.36 -8.98 -4.56
C ILE A 45 -0.79 -9.33 -3.18
N ARG A 46 -0.67 -10.63 -2.87
CA ARG A 46 -0.15 -11.11 -1.59
C ARG A 46 1.34 -10.77 -1.39
N ILE A 47 2.15 -10.87 -2.44
CA ILE A 47 3.54 -10.40 -2.45
C ILE A 47 3.56 -8.89 -2.14
N GLY A 48 2.73 -8.09 -2.80
CA GLY A 48 2.62 -6.66 -2.54
C GLY A 48 2.25 -6.35 -1.09
N ASN A 49 1.28 -7.07 -0.52
CA ASN A 49 0.92 -6.90 0.90
C ASN A 49 2.07 -7.30 1.84
N PHE A 50 2.79 -8.38 1.55
CA PHE A 50 3.96 -8.82 2.31
C PHE A 50 5.06 -7.74 2.33
N CYS A 51 5.42 -7.27 1.14
CA CYS A 51 6.38 -6.20 0.95
C CYS A 51 5.98 -4.92 1.67
N GLY A 52 4.69 -4.56 1.58
CA GLY A 52 4.11 -3.46 2.33
C GLY A 52 4.35 -3.58 3.83
N LYS A 53 4.19 -4.78 4.39
CA LYS A 53 4.42 -5.05 5.81
C LYS A 53 5.88 -4.98 6.23
N MET A 54 6.83 -5.10 5.31
CA MET A 54 8.25 -4.89 5.59
C MET A 54 8.64 -3.40 5.49
N ILE A 55 8.08 -2.69 4.50
CA ILE A 55 8.38 -1.28 4.26
C ILE A 55 7.65 -0.37 5.26
N GLY A 56 6.32 -0.50 5.39
CA GLY A 56 5.46 0.44 6.11
C GLY A 56 5.85 0.66 7.58
N PRO A 57 5.96 -0.40 8.42
CA PRO A 57 6.35 -0.25 9.82
C PRO A 57 7.76 0.35 10.00
N PHE A 58 8.70 -0.01 9.11
CA PHE A 58 10.04 0.54 9.15
C PHE A 58 10.03 2.03 8.83
N ILE A 59 9.42 2.43 7.70
CA ILE A 59 9.35 3.83 7.27
C ILE A 59 8.62 4.70 8.31
N THR A 60 7.48 4.24 8.83
CA THR A 60 6.76 4.99 9.89
C THR A 60 7.63 5.20 11.12
N ARG A 61 8.41 4.20 11.54
CA ARG A 61 9.31 4.32 12.70
C ARG A 61 10.47 5.28 12.46
N ILE A 62 11.14 5.24 11.30
CA ILE A 62 12.29 6.13 11.04
C ILE A 62 11.89 7.60 10.93
N VAL A 63 10.67 7.89 10.44
CA VAL A 63 10.14 9.26 10.41
C VAL A 63 9.66 9.74 11.77
N GLY A 64 9.76 8.90 12.81
CA GLY A 64 9.38 9.23 14.18
C GLY A 64 7.89 9.04 14.48
N ALA A 65 7.13 8.40 13.58
CA ALA A 65 5.73 8.07 13.82
C ALA A 65 5.61 6.70 14.52
N LYS A 66 4.86 6.66 15.62
CA LYS A 66 4.48 5.40 16.27
C LYS A 66 3.14 4.93 15.69
N LEU A 67 3.16 3.84 14.93
CA LEU A 67 1.93 3.19 14.48
C LEU A 67 1.24 2.50 15.67
N ILE A 68 -0.02 2.85 15.91
CA ILE A 68 -0.87 2.25 16.95
C ILE A 68 -2.09 1.65 16.25
N ASN A 69 -2.32 0.36 16.46
CA ASN A 69 -3.45 -0.37 15.89
C ASN A 69 -4.11 -1.23 16.98
N PRO A 70 -4.98 -0.64 17.83
CA PRO A 70 -5.60 -1.35 18.94
C PRO A 70 -6.51 -2.50 18.44
N ASP A 71 -7.14 -2.33 17.28
CA ASP A 71 -8.07 -3.29 16.67
C ASP A 71 -7.39 -4.25 15.68
N SER A 72 -6.08 -4.48 15.83
CA SER A 72 -5.31 -5.29 14.87
C SER A 72 -5.86 -6.72 14.67
N GLN A 73 -6.44 -7.31 15.71
CA GLN A 73 -7.04 -8.64 15.65
C GLN A 73 -8.40 -8.62 14.94
N LYS A 74 -9.24 -7.62 15.23
CA LYS A 74 -10.50 -7.40 14.50
C LYS A 74 -10.24 -7.19 13.01
N LEU A 75 -9.25 -6.38 12.67
CA LEU A 75 -8.84 -6.12 11.29
C LEU A 75 -8.47 -7.42 10.56
N LYS A 76 -7.66 -8.29 11.19
CA LYS A 76 -7.25 -9.59 10.65
C LYS A 76 -8.43 -10.55 10.42
N ASN A 77 -9.42 -10.52 11.31
CA ASN A 77 -10.54 -11.47 11.29
C ASN A 77 -11.75 -11.01 10.46
N SER A 78 -11.73 -9.78 9.95
CA SER A 78 -12.88 -9.20 9.22
C SER A 78 -12.94 -9.57 7.74
N GLY A 79 -11.89 -10.16 7.16
CA GLY A 79 -11.82 -10.43 5.72
C GLY A 79 -12.57 -11.71 5.29
N PRO A 80 -13.16 -11.77 4.08
CA PRO A 80 -13.16 -10.72 3.04
C PRO A 80 -14.05 -9.52 3.38
N ALA A 81 -13.54 -8.31 3.19
CA ALA A 81 -14.27 -7.06 3.46
C ALA A 81 -13.84 -5.92 2.52
N ILE A 82 -14.59 -4.82 2.57
CA ILE A 82 -14.17 -3.53 2.00
C ILE A 82 -13.64 -2.67 3.14
N TYR A 83 -12.32 -2.50 3.20
CA TYR A 83 -11.66 -1.61 4.12
C TYR A 83 -11.63 -0.19 3.55
N VAL A 84 -12.25 0.73 4.27
CA VAL A 84 -12.37 2.13 3.88
C VAL A 84 -11.56 2.97 4.86
N THR A 85 -10.68 3.82 4.32
CA THR A 85 -9.87 4.75 5.11
C THR A 85 -9.89 6.14 4.46
N ASN A 86 -9.76 7.20 5.24
CA ASN A 86 -9.52 8.56 4.72
C ASN A 86 -8.09 8.71 4.18
N HIS A 87 -7.83 9.74 3.37
CA HIS A 87 -6.50 10.03 2.85
C HIS A 87 -6.11 11.49 3.12
N THR A 88 -5.40 11.73 4.22
CA THR A 88 -5.04 13.07 4.72
C THR A 88 -3.56 13.38 4.57
N SER A 89 -2.70 12.37 4.41
CA SER A 89 -1.26 12.56 4.37
C SER A 89 -0.54 11.55 3.46
N ALA A 90 0.67 11.90 3.03
CA ALA A 90 1.54 10.95 2.33
C ALA A 90 1.94 9.75 3.22
N LEU A 91 1.89 9.90 4.56
CA LEU A 91 2.22 8.83 5.50
C LEU A 91 1.18 7.71 5.48
N ASP A 92 -0.05 7.99 5.02
CA ASP A 92 -1.15 7.02 4.95
C ASP A 92 -0.81 5.82 4.06
N ILE A 93 0.04 6.02 3.06
CA ILE A 93 0.54 4.95 2.19
C ILE A 93 1.32 3.94 3.03
N PHE A 94 2.28 4.41 3.83
CA PHE A 94 3.11 3.55 4.68
C PHE A 94 2.31 2.92 5.83
N ILE A 95 1.35 3.64 6.39
CA ILE A 95 0.41 3.13 7.38
C ILE A 95 -0.42 1.99 6.77
N SER A 96 -1.01 2.21 5.59
CA SER A 96 -1.81 1.21 4.89
C SER A 96 -0.97 -0.01 4.49
N MET A 97 0.26 0.20 4.03
CA MET A 97 1.22 -0.88 3.77
C MET A 97 1.49 -1.73 5.01
N ALA A 98 1.59 -1.11 6.20
CA ALA A 98 1.78 -1.82 7.46
C ALA A 98 0.55 -2.65 7.87
N ILE A 99 -0.65 -2.08 7.76
CA ILE A 99 -1.86 -2.67 8.37
C ILE A 99 -2.71 -3.49 7.40
N CYS A 100 -2.65 -3.24 6.09
CA CYS A 100 -3.46 -3.94 5.09
C CYS A 100 -3.33 -5.46 5.25
N PRO A 101 -4.44 -6.21 5.35
CA PRO A 101 -4.39 -7.66 5.46
C PRO A 101 -3.86 -8.30 4.18
N TYR A 102 -3.36 -9.53 4.29
CA TYR A 102 -2.97 -10.31 3.12
C TYR A 102 -4.20 -10.62 2.26
N GLY A 103 -4.08 -10.36 0.96
CA GLY A 103 -5.21 -10.43 0.03
C GLY A 103 -6.05 -9.16 -0.02
N GLY A 104 -5.59 -8.06 0.61
CA GLY A 104 -6.15 -6.74 0.40
C GLY A 104 -5.75 -6.17 -0.95
N CYS A 105 -6.72 -5.94 -1.82
CA CYS A 105 -6.54 -5.33 -3.12
C CYS A 105 -6.75 -3.82 -3.02
N GLY A 106 -5.68 -3.04 -3.18
CA GLY A 106 -5.75 -1.59 -3.20
C GLY A 106 -6.49 -1.05 -4.42
N VAL A 107 -7.17 0.07 -4.24
CA VAL A 107 -7.73 0.90 -5.31
C VAL A 107 -6.99 2.24 -5.33
N GLY A 108 -6.24 2.49 -6.39
CA GLY A 108 -5.40 3.68 -6.57
C GLY A 108 -5.75 4.44 -7.85
N LYS A 109 -5.32 5.70 -7.94
CA LYS A 109 -5.48 6.50 -9.17
C LYS A 109 -4.51 6.02 -10.25
N LYS A 110 -4.90 6.08 -11.53
CA LYS A 110 -4.03 5.68 -12.66
C LYS A 110 -2.68 6.43 -12.68
N GLU A 111 -2.65 7.67 -12.17
CA GLU A 111 -1.47 8.52 -12.13
C GLU A 111 -0.38 7.97 -11.19
N ILE A 112 -0.72 7.12 -10.23
CA ILE A 112 0.22 6.52 -9.28
C ILE A 112 1.36 5.79 -10.01
N VAL A 113 1.11 5.24 -11.20
CA VAL A 113 2.12 4.55 -12.03
C VAL A 113 3.33 5.45 -12.35
N ARG A 114 3.16 6.78 -12.32
CA ARG A 114 4.23 7.76 -12.56
C ARG A 114 5.19 7.92 -11.39
N VAL A 115 4.82 7.45 -10.19
CA VAL A 115 5.69 7.51 -9.01
C VAL A 115 6.76 6.42 -9.13
N PRO A 116 8.06 6.77 -9.14
CA PRO A 116 9.12 5.77 -9.28
C PRO A 116 9.12 4.81 -8.08
N PHE A 117 9.53 3.57 -8.32
CA PHE A 117 9.53 2.46 -7.36
C PHE A 117 8.12 2.05 -6.90
N PHE A 118 7.44 2.91 -6.13
CA PHE A 118 6.12 2.61 -5.57
C PHE A 118 5.07 2.41 -6.66
N GLY A 119 4.98 3.33 -7.62
CA GLY A 119 4.00 3.27 -8.71
C GLY A 119 4.19 2.05 -9.61
N TRP A 120 5.44 1.74 -9.93
CA TRP A 120 5.78 0.57 -10.74
C TRP A 120 5.48 -0.74 -10.00
N ALA A 121 5.83 -0.83 -8.71
CA ALA A 121 5.48 -1.97 -7.88
C ALA A 121 3.95 -2.11 -7.72
N TYR A 122 3.23 -1.00 -7.57
CA TYR A 122 1.77 -1.00 -7.48
C TYR A 122 1.10 -1.49 -8.77
N TRP A 123 1.62 -1.07 -9.92
CA TRP A 123 1.15 -1.55 -11.22
C TRP A 123 1.41 -3.06 -11.39
N LEU A 124 2.59 -3.53 -10.99
CA LEU A 124 2.97 -4.94 -11.03
C LEU A 124 2.27 -5.79 -9.97
N SER A 125 1.74 -5.24 -8.88
CA SER A 125 1.14 -6.06 -7.81
C SER A 125 -0.25 -6.60 -8.17
N GLY A 126 -0.90 -6.07 -9.20
CA GLY A 126 -2.25 -6.48 -9.60
C GLY A 126 -3.38 -5.82 -8.81
N HIS A 127 -3.05 -4.79 -8.02
CA HIS A 127 -4.03 -3.83 -7.47
C HIS A 127 -4.80 -3.11 -8.60
N LEU A 128 -5.92 -2.48 -8.25
CA LEU A 128 -6.73 -1.74 -9.22
C LEU A 128 -6.21 -0.31 -9.35
N LEU A 129 -5.96 0.11 -10.58
CA LEU A 129 -5.73 1.50 -10.95
C LEU A 129 -6.96 2.01 -11.69
N ILE A 130 -7.60 3.06 -11.16
CA ILE A 130 -8.82 3.64 -11.72
C ILE A 130 -8.55 4.99 -12.39
N ASP A 131 -9.23 5.22 -13.51
CA ASP A 131 -9.28 6.51 -14.18
C ASP A 131 -10.47 7.33 -13.67
N ARG A 132 -10.23 8.18 -12.67
CA ARG A 132 -11.29 9.01 -12.08
C ARG A 132 -11.80 10.11 -13.01
N GLY A 133 -11.04 10.46 -14.05
CA GLY A 133 -11.48 11.42 -15.07
C GLY A 133 -12.52 10.86 -16.04
N ASN A 134 -12.75 9.54 -16.04
CA ASN A 134 -13.78 8.90 -16.85
C ASN A 134 -14.66 8.01 -15.98
N ARG A 135 -15.82 8.54 -15.57
CA ARG A 135 -16.76 7.89 -14.65
C ARG A 135 -17.17 6.50 -15.13
N GLU A 136 -17.51 6.34 -16.41
CA GLU A 136 -17.95 5.06 -16.97
C GLU A 136 -16.84 3.99 -16.86
N LYS A 137 -15.61 4.34 -17.25
CA LYS A 137 -14.44 3.46 -17.11
C LYS A 137 -14.12 3.12 -15.66
N ALA A 138 -14.25 4.08 -14.75
CA ALA A 138 -14.06 3.85 -13.33
C ALA A 138 -15.07 2.84 -12.78
N VAL A 139 -16.37 3.04 -13.07
CA VAL A 139 -17.45 2.13 -12.65
C VAL A 139 -17.25 0.73 -13.23
N ALA A 140 -16.94 0.62 -14.53
CA ALA A 140 -16.67 -0.67 -15.17
C ALA A 140 -15.47 -1.40 -14.53
N SER A 141 -14.41 -0.66 -14.18
CA SER A 141 -13.21 -1.22 -13.53
C SER A 141 -13.51 -1.68 -12.11
N MET A 142 -14.30 -0.91 -11.36
CA MET A 142 -14.77 -1.30 -10.02
C MET A 142 -15.66 -2.54 -10.06
N ASN A 143 -16.55 -2.67 -11.04
CA ASN A 143 -17.38 -3.88 -11.22
C ASN A 143 -16.53 -5.12 -11.50
N LYS A 144 -15.52 -4.99 -12.38
CA LYS A 144 -14.55 -6.07 -12.65
C LYS A 144 -13.76 -6.45 -11.41
N LEU A 145 -13.32 -5.46 -10.63
CA LEU A 145 -12.63 -5.70 -9.36
C LEU A 145 -13.54 -6.42 -8.37
N SER A 146 -14.77 -5.96 -8.18
CA SER A 146 -15.77 -6.55 -7.28
C SER A 146 -15.98 -8.04 -7.58
N LYS A 147 -16.18 -8.39 -8.85
CA LYS A 147 -16.28 -9.79 -9.28
C LYS A 147 -15.01 -10.58 -8.94
N PHE A 148 -13.83 -10.05 -9.32
CA PHE A 148 -12.55 -10.71 -9.06
C PHE A 148 -12.29 -10.96 -7.57
N VAL A 149 -12.56 -9.98 -6.70
CA VAL A 149 -12.31 -10.14 -5.26
C VAL A 149 -13.29 -11.11 -4.61
N ASN A 150 -14.55 -11.13 -5.05
CA ASN A 150 -15.54 -12.11 -4.59
C ASN A 150 -15.11 -13.54 -5.00
N ASP A 151 -14.77 -13.75 -6.28
CA ASP A 151 -14.37 -15.06 -6.80
C ASP A 151 -13.11 -15.60 -6.12
N LYS A 152 -12.17 -14.71 -5.75
CA LYS A 152 -10.88 -15.08 -5.13
C LYS A 152 -10.87 -14.96 -3.60
N LYS A 153 -12.00 -14.64 -2.97
CA LYS A 153 -12.11 -14.38 -1.52
C LYS A 153 -11.07 -13.38 -1.02
N LEU A 154 -10.93 -12.28 -1.74
CA LEU A 154 -10.02 -11.17 -1.44
C LEU A 154 -10.78 -9.98 -0.87
N SER A 155 -10.05 -9.05 -0.25
CA SER A 155 -10.62 -7.82 0.29
C SER A 155 -10.32 -6.63 -0.61
N ILE A 156 -11.07 -5.53 -0.47
CA ILE A 156 -10.77 -4.24 -1.11
C ILE A 156 -10.20 -3.30 -0.05
N TRP A 157 -9.17 -2.54 -0.40
CA TRP A 157 -8.64 -1.44 0.40
C TRP A 157 -8.77 -0.14 -0.40
N ILE A 158 -9.54 0.82 0.09
CA ILE A 158 -9.88 2.03 -0.68
C ILE A 158 -9.81 3.31 0.15
N TRP A 159 -9.31 4.37 -0.50
CA TRP A 159 -9.47 5.76 -0.09
C TRP A 159 -10.50 6.44 -0.99
N PRO A 160 -11.76 6.64 -0.51
CA PRO A 160 -12.86 7.11 -1.34
C PRO A 160 -12.82 8.62 -1.61
N GLU A 161 -12.08 9.38 -0.78
CA GLU A 161 -11.95 10.85 -0.89
C GLU A 161 -11.11 11.30 -2.09
N GLY A 162 -10.15 10.46 -2.50
CA GLY A 162 -9.29 10.76 -3.63
C GLY A 162 -9.99 10.56 -4.95
#